data_AF-A0A2P8KTU5-F1
#
_entry.id   AF-A0A2P8KTU5-F1
#
_cell.length_a   1.000
_cell.length_b   1.000
_cell.length_c   1.000
_cell.angle_alpha   90.00
_cell.angle_beta   90.00
_cell.angle_gamma   90.00
#
_symmetry.space_group_name_H-M   'P 1'
#
loop_
_entity.id
_entity.type
_entity.pdbx_description
1 polymer ?
#
loop_
_entity_poly.entity_id
_entity_poly.type
_entity_poly.pdbx_seq_one_letter_code
_entity_poly.pdbx_strand_id
1 'polypeptide(L)'
;MARTIIITLDFDTPGRPARSAEPFSTDVFDVIAEAARKHFRQGEEACARHCFLALDEHCQEYISLDEVDSACFNAFVRACEAGLVEYRATSTTAWGRRHESRRVQHYAWEWSELIKKLHGDPRYGQPRQALQYAHRTGKVQLRRGDEQ
;
A
#
# COMPACT_ATOMS: atom_id res chain seq x y z
N MET A 1 11.22 -17.72 16.70
CA MET A 1 11.62 -16.34 16.34
C MET A 1 10.41 -15.70 15.69
N ALA A 2 9.92 -14.57 16.19
CA ALA A 2 8.82 -13.83 15.55
C ALA A 2 9.36 -13.21 14.26
N ARG A 3 8.68 -13.44 13.13
CA ARG A 3 9.01 -12.81 11.85
C ARG A 3 8.31 -11.46 11.77
N THR A 4 9.04 -10.44 11.32
CA THR A 4 8.50 -9.11 11.08
C THR A 4 8.22 -8.97 9.60
N ILE A 5 6.94 -8.78 9.26
CA ILE A 5 6.48 -8.60 7.89
C ILE A 5 6.29 -7.12 7.62
N ILE A 6 6.64 -6.66 6.41
CA ILE A 6 6.70 -5.24 6.08
C ILE A 6 5.61 -4.87 5.05
N ILE A 7 4.98 -3.71 5.22
CA ILE A 7 4.36 -2.98 4.09
C ILE A 7 5.28 -1.82 3.76
N THR A 8 5.79 -1.77 2.54
CA THR A 8 6.65 -0.66 2.09
C THR A 8 5.79 0.44 1.46
N LEU A 9 5.93 1.64 2.02
CA LEU A 9 5.35 2.88 1.51
C LEU A 9 6.48 3.84 1.15
N ASP A 10 6.45 4.36 -0.07
CA ASP A 10 7.32 5.45 -0.50
C ASP A 10 6.59 6.79 -0.35
N PHE A 11 7.05 7.61 0.60
CA PHE A 11 6.62 9.00 0.72
C PHE A 11 7.50 9.86 -0.18
N ASP A 12 7.12 10.04 -1.44
CA ASP A 12 7.94 10.79 -2.39
C ASP A 12 7.95 12.29 -2.04
N THR A 13 9.06 12.72 -1.42
CA THR A 13 9.47 14.11 -1.25
C THR A 13 10.82 14.25 -1.97
N PRO A 14 11.04 15.26 -2.82
CA PRO A 14 12.28 15.35 -3.58
C PRO A 14 13.49 15.56 -2.65
N GLY A 15 14.40 14.56 -2.60
CA GLY A 15 15.57 14.54 -1.73
C GLY A 15 16.10 13.15 -1.31
N ARG A 16 15.39 12.07 -1.67
CA ARG A 16 15.54 10.65 -1.30
C ARG A 16 14.50 10.28 -0.23
N PRO A 17 13.52 9.41 -0.54
CA PRO A 17 12.49 9.03 0.42
C PRO A 17 13.06 8.09 1.47
N ALA A 18 12.68 8.31 2.72
CA ALA A 18 12.77 7.25 3.72
C ALA A 18 11.67 6.25 3.39
N ARG A 19 12.04 5.04 2.93
CA ARG A 19 11.10 3.92 2.85
C ARG A 19 10.46 3.76 4.21
N SER A 20 9.15 3.98 4.30
CA SER A 20 8.41 3.66 5.52
C SER A 20 8.06 2.21 5.45
N ALA A 21 8.78 1.40 6.23
CA ALA A 21 8.49 0.01 6.44
C ALA A 21 7.62 -0.10 7.70
N GLU A 22 6.39 -0.56 7.56
CA GLU A 22 5.55 -0.87 8.71
C GLU A 22 5.73 -2.32 9.14
N PRO A 23 6.36 -2.58 10.30
CA PRO A 23 6.51 -3.92 10.82
C PRO A 23 5.19 -4.41 11.42
N PHE A 24 4.68 -5.53 10.91
CA PHE A 24 3.58 -6.28 11.50
C PHE A 24 4.09 -7.61 12.05
N SER A 25 3.37 -8.14 13.05
CA SER A 25 3.42 -9.58 13.29
C SER A 25 2.86 -10.33 12.08
N THR A 26 3.37 -11.53 11.80
CA THR A 26 2.88 -12.38 10.69
C THR A 26 1.36 -12.53 10.71
N ASP A 27 0.78 -12.78 11.89
CA ASP A 27 -0.67 -12.96 12.02
C ASP A 27 -1.47 -11.71 11.64
N VAL A 28 -0.98 -10.51 11.97
CA VAL A 28 -1.66 -9.25 11.62
C VAL A 28 -1.56 -9.00 10.13
N PHE A 29 -0.38 -9.22 9.55
CA PHE A 29 -0.18 -9.08 8.12
C PHE A 29 -1.09 -10.00 7.32
N ASP A 30 -1.16 -11.28 7.67
CA ASP A 30 -2.00 -12.26 6.97
C ASP A 30 -3.47 -11.82 7.00
N VAL A 31 -3.96 -11.37 8.16
CA VAL A 31 -5.34 -10.86 8.29
C VAL A 31 -5.59 -9.64 7.40
N ILE A 32 -4.65 -8.70 7.33
CA ILE A 32 -4.76 -7.51 6.48
C ILE A 32 -4.73 -7.90 5.00
N ALA A 33 -3.75 -8.72 4.60
CA ALA A 33 -3.55 -9.12 3.21
C ALA A 33 -4.74 -9.91 2.68
N GLU A 34 -5.22 -10.90 3.45
CA GLU A 34 -6.41 -11.70 3.16
C GLU A 34 -7.65 -10.82 2.95
N ALA A 35 -7.91 -9.91 3.89
CA ALA A 35 -9.11 -9.09 3.86
C ALA A 35 -9.03 -8.03 2.76
N ALA A 36 -7.90 -7.34 2.60
CA ALA A 36 -7.70 -6.40 1.50
C ALA A 36 -7.93 -7.09 0.15
N ARG A 37 -7.39 -8.31 -0.05
CA ARG A 37 -7.60 -9.10 -1.26
C ARG A 37 -9.08 -9.40 -1.54
N LYS A 38 -9.85 -9.73 -0.50
CA LYS A 38 -11.30 -9.99 -0.60
C LYS A 38 -12.11 -8.76 -1.05
N HIS A 39 -11.64 -7.55 -0.75
CA HIS A 39 -12.41 -6.31 -0.96
C HIS A 39 -12.02 -5.50 -2.21
N PHE A 40 -11.16 -6.04 -3.08
CA PHE A 40 -11.04 -5.51 -4.44
C PHE A 40 -12.36 -5.71 -5.20
N ARG A 41 -12.77 -4.70 -5.95
CA ARG A 41 -14.01 -4.72 -6.74
C ARG A 41 -13.77 -5.42 -8.07
N GLN A 42 -14.86 -5.83 -8.69
CA GLN A 42 -14.84 -6.27 -10.09
C GLN A 42 -14.25 -5.16 -10.98
N GLY A 43 -13.28 -5.51 -11.81
CA GLY A 43 -12.53 -4.57 -12.66
C GLY A 43 -11.24 -4.02 -12.03
N GLU A 44 -10.91 -4.39 -10.80
CA GLU A 44 -9.66 -4.01 -10.12
C GLU A 44 -8.67 -5.18 -9.93
N GLU A 45 -8.91 -6.30 -10.61
CA GLU A 45 -8.10 -7.52 -10.50
C GLU A 45 -6.63 -7.26 -10.88
N ALA A 46 -6.40 -6.38 -11.85
CA ALA A 46 -5.05 -5.95 -12.22
C ALA A 46 -4.35 -5.19 -11.09
N CYS A 47 -5.08 -4.34 -10.35
CA CYS A 47 -4.53 -3.63 -9.19
C CYS A 47 -4.22 -4.59 -8.05
N ALA A 48 -5.12 -5.55 -7.77
CA ALA A 48 -4.88 -6.58 -6.78
C ALA A 48 -3.60 -7.36 -7.12
N ARG A 49 -3.48 -7.85 -8.36
CA ARG A 49 -2.27 -8.57 -8.80
C ARG A 49 -1.01 -7.73 -8.62
N HIS A 50 -1.04 -6.45 -8.96
CA HIS A 50 0.12 -5.58 -8.81
C HIS A 50 0.51 -5.39 -7.32
N CYS A 51 -0.46 -5.08 -6.45
CA CYS A 51 -0.20 -4.87 -5.02
C CYS A 51 0.39 -6.12 -4.35
N PHE A 52 -0.09 -7.30 -4.72
CA PHE A 52 0.34 -8.57 -4.11
C PHE A 52 1.45 -9.30 -4.89
N LEU A 53 2.02 -8.69 -5.94
CA LEU A 53 3.00 -9.33 -6.81
C LEU A 53 4.19 -9.92 -6.04
N ALA A 54 4.76 -9.14 -5.11
CA ALA A 54 5.89 -9.58 -4.31
C ALA A 54 5.54 -10.77 -3.40
N LEU A 55 4.32 -10.77 -2.86
CA LEU A 55 3.83 -11.83 -1.99
C LEU A 55 3.55 -13.12 -2.78
N ASP A 56 2.83 -13.01 -3.90
CA ASP A 56 2.29 -14.15 -4.65
C ASP A 56 3.29 -14.74 -5.65
N GLU A 57 3.99 -13.90 -6.41
CA GLU A 57 4.88 -14.35 -7.50
C GLU A 57 6.35 -14.43 -7.06
N HIS A 58 6.77 -13.58 -6.11
CA HIS A 58 8.16 -13.55 -5.63
C HIS A 58 8.37 -14.21 -4.26
N CYS A 59 7.31 -14.80 -3.68
CA CYS A 59 7.32 -15.47 -2.37
C CYS A 59 7.95 -14.63 -1.25
N GLN A 60 7.78 -13.30 -1.30
CA GLN A 60 8.31 -12.38 -0.31
C GLN A 60 7.34 -12.20 0.85
N GLU A 61 7.87 -11.97 2.05
CA GLU A 61 7.08 -11.64 3.23
C GLU A 61 6.88 -10.11 3.30
N TYR A 62 6.31 -9.50 2.25
CA TYR A 62 5.89 -8.09 2.23
C TYR A 62 4.91 -7.76 1.09
N ILE A 63 4.16 -6.67 1.26
CA ILE A 63 3.42 -5.99 0.18
C ILE A 63 4.17 -4.71 -0.16
N SER A 64 4.47 -4.51 -1.45
CA SER A 64 5.06 -3.25 -1.93
C SER A 64 4.01 -2.45 -2.68
N LEU A 65 3.83 -1.21 -2.23
CA LEU A 65 3.01 -0.23 -2.93
C LEU A 65 3.89 0.82 -3.61
N ASP A 66 5.18 0.59 -3.81
CA ASP A 66 6.08 1.63 -4.34
C ASP A 66 5.82 1.87 -5.83
N GLU A 67 5.56 0.80 -6.60
CA GLU A 67 5.40 0.86 -8.06
C GLU A 67 3.94 0.93 -8.52
N VAL A 68 2.98 0.94 -7.58
CA VAL A 68 1.56 1.06 -7.92
C VAL A 68 1.18 2.51 -8.20
N ASP A 69 0.42 2.72 -9.27
CA ASP A 69 -0.13 4.03 -9.59
C ASP A 69 -1.16 4.50 -8.55
N SER A 70 -1.52 5.77 -8.58
CA SER A 70 -2.48 6.34 -7.63
C SER A 70 -3.84 5.65 -7.68
N ALA A 71 -4.27 5.12 -8.83
CA ALA A 71 -5.55 4.42 -8.95
C ALA A 71 -5.54 3.11 -8.15
N CYS A 72 -4.52 2.29 -8.37
CA CYS A 72 -4.35 1.02 -7.68
C CYS A 72 -4.02 1.23 -6.20
N PHE A 73 -3.26 2.28 -5.85
CA PHE A 73 -3.05 2.69 -4.47
C PHE A 73 -4.38 2.97 -3.76
N ASN A 74 -5.22 3.85 -4.31
CA ASN A 74 -6.51 4.18 -3.72
C ASN A 74 -7.46 2.98 -3.67
N ALA A 75 -7.40 2.07 -4.65
CA ALA A 75 -8.14 0.81 -4.61
C ALA A 75 -7.69 -0.07 -3.42
N PHE A 76 -6.38 -0.17 -3.18
CA PHE A 76 -5.81 -0.90 -2.04
C PHE A 76 -6.22 -0.27 -0.70
N VAL A 77 -6.11 1.06 -0.56
CA VAL A 77 -6.52 1.76 0.68
C VAL A 77 -7.98 1.47 0.99
N ARG A 78 -8.87 1.64 0.01
CA ARG A 78 -10.31 1.39 0.18
C ARG A 78 -10.61 -0.07 0.51
N ALA A 79 -9.89 -1.01 -0.10
CA ALA A 79 -10.03 -2.43 0.22
C ALA A 79 -9.58 -2.74 1.66
N CYS A 80 -8.50 -2.12 2.13
CA CYS A 80 -8.06 -2.19 3.52
C CYS A 80 -9.10 -1.64 4.50
N GLU A 81 -9.70 -0.48 4.20
CA GLU A 81 -10.75 0.11 5.03
C GLU A 81 -11.98 -0.80 5.12
N ALA A 82 -12.45 -1.32 3.99
CA ALA A 82 -13.58 -2.25 3.95
C ALA A 82 -13.29 -3.53 4.75
N GLY A 83 -12.07 -4.07 4.62
CA GLY A 83 -11.61 -5.23 5.37
C GLY A 83 -11.60 -4.98 6.88
N LEU A 84 -11.11 -3.83 7.32
CA LEU A 84 -11.08 -3.49 8.75
C LEU A 84 -12.50 -3.38 9.32
N VAL A 85 -13.43 -2.77 8.57
CA VAL A 85 -14.84 -2.66 8.96
C VAL A 85 -15.46 -4.06 9.12
N GLU A 86 -15.29 -4.94 8.13
CA GLU A 86 -15.81 -6.31 8.20
C GLU A 86 -15.19 -7.10 9.35
N TYR A 87 -13.86 -7.02 9.51
CA TYR A 87 -13.15 -7.75 10.56
C TYR A 87 -13.58 -7.30 11.96
N ARG A 88 -13.80 -6.01 12.19
CA ARG A 88 -14.33 -5.49 13.45
C ARG A 88 -15.74 -6.00 13.75
N ALA A 89 -16.59 -6.06 12.72
CA ALA A 89 -17.98 -6.50 12.87
C ALA A 89 -18.09 -8.01 13.13
N THR A 90 -17.26 -8.81 12.46
CA THR A 90 -17.38 -10.27 12.46
C THR A 90 -16.40 -10.98 13.38
N SER A 91 -15.31 -10.30 13.77
CA SER A 91 -14.16 -10.92 14.46
C SER A 91 -13.57 -12.12 13.70
N THR A 92 -13.77 -12.18 12.38
CA THR A 92 -13.45 -13.35 11.54
C THR A 92 -12.56 -12.93 10.38
N THR A 93 -11.49 -13.70 10.13
CA THR A 93 -10.59 -13.46 8.98
C THR A 93 -11.27 -13.82 7.65
N ALA A 94 -10.69 -13.45 6.51
CA ALA A 94 -11.29 -13.76 5.22
C ALA A 94 -11.39 -15.28 4.96
N TRP A 95 -10.53 -16.08 5.58
CA TRP A 95 -10.57 -17.55 5.55
C TRP A 95 -11.46 -18.20 6.63
N GLY A 96 -12.23 -17.42 7.39
CA GLY A 96 -13.21 -17.96 8.34
C GLY A 96 -12.65 -18.27 9.73
N ARG A 97 -11.41 -17.86 10.05
CA ARG A 97 -10.87 -18.03 11.41
C ARG A 97 -11.44 -16.95 12.33
N ARG A 98 -12.09 -17.35 13.43
CA ARG A 98 -12.59 -16.41 14.44
C ARG A 98 -11.52 -16.10 15.48
N HIS A 99 -11.37 -14.83 15.83
CA HIS A 99 -10.46 -14.36 16.86
C HIS A 99 -11.21 -13.91 18.12
N GLU A 100 -10.57 -14.05 19.27
CA GLU A 100 -11.06 -13.53 20.55
C GLU A 100 -10.98 -12.00 20.61
N SER A 101 -11.83 -11.37 21.42
CA SER A 101 -11.99 -9.90 21.46
C SER A 101 -10.69 -9.13 21.69
N ARG A 102 -9.79 -9.63 22.56
CA ARG A 102 -8.48 -8.98 22.81
C ARG A 102 -7.61 -8.95 21.56
N ARG A 103 -7.57 -10.06 20.81
CA ARG A 103 -6.82 -10.17 19.55
C ARG A 103 -7.44 -9.30 18.46
N VAL A 104 -8.78 -9.27 18.39
CA VAL A 104 -9.50 -8.38 17.46
C VAL A 104 -9.15 -6.92 17.72
N GLN A 105 -9.18 -6.47 18.99
CA GLN A 105 -8.83 -5.10 19.36
C GLN A 105 -7.40 -4.76 18.97
N HIS A 106 -6.45 -5.64 19.26
CA HIS A 106 -5.04 -5.44 18.92
C HIS A 106 -4.81 -5.35 17.40
N TYR A 107 -5.33 -6.31 16.63
CA TYR A 107 -5.14 -6.34 15.18
C TYR A 107 -5.85 -5.16 14.51
N ALA A 108 -7.04 -4.81 14.97
CA ALA A 108 -7.79 -3.67 14.46
C ALA A 108 -7.13 -2.33 14.78
N TRP A 109 -6.35 -2.24 15.86
CA TRP A 109 -5.55 -1.07 16.17
C TRP A 109 -4.36 -0.94 15.22
N GLU A 110 -3.54 -1.99 15.06
CA GLU A 110 -2.40 -1.97 14.12
C GLU A 110 -2.84 -1.68 12.69
N TRP A 111 -3.94 -2.28 12.24
CA TRP A 111 -4.50 -2.00 10.93
C TRP A 111 -5.02 -0.55 10.80
N SER A 112 -5.54 0.05 11.88
CA SER A 112 -5.92 1.47 11.84
C SER A 112 -4.71 2.38 11.69
N GLU A 113 -3.58 2.04 12.32
CA GLU A 113 -2.33 2.79 12.16
C GLU A 113 -1.78 2.69 10.73
N LEU A 114 -1.90 1.51 10.10
CA LEU A 114 -1.61 1.35 8.67
C LEU A 114 -2.45 2.28 7.80
N ILE A 115 -3.79 2.28 7.98
CA ILE A 115 -4.70 3.12 7.17
C ILE A 115 -4.38 4.60 7.33
N LYS A 116 -4.05 5.06 8.55
CA LYS A 116 -3.61 6.45 8.76
C LYS A 116 -2.36 6.79 7.93
N LYS A 117 -1.40 5.87 7.84
CA LYS A 117 -0.17 6.05 7.04
C LYS A 117 -0.48 6.05 5.55
N LEU A 118 -1.35 5.16 5.10
CA LEU A 118 -1.85 5.14 3.72
C LEU A 118 -2.56 6.45 3.34
N HIS A 119 -3.34 7.04 4.25
CA HIS A 119 -3.95 8.36 4.04
C HIS A 119 -2.95 9.52 4.02
N GLY A 120 -1.78 9.34 4.62
CA GLY A 120 -0.69 10.30 4.55
C GLY A 120 0.13 10.24 3.26
N ASP A 121 -0.08 9.22 2.42
CA ASP A 121 0.63 9.07 1.14
C ASP A 121 0.14 10.11 0.12
N PRO A 122 1.04 10.80 -0.61
CA PRO A 122 0.68 11.81 -1.61
C PRO A 122 -0.26 11.31 -2.73
N ARG A 123 -0.28 10.00 -2.98
CA ARG A 123 -1.16 9.38 -3.99
C ARG A 123 -2.59 9.23 -3.51
N TYR A 124 -2.85 9.25 -2.21
CA TYR A 124 -4.20 9.14 -1.66
C TYR A 124 -5.08 10.32 -2.09
N GLY A 125 -6.29 10.04 -2.57
CA GLY A 125 -7.24 11.05 -3.06
C GLY A 125 -6.93 11.64 -4.45
N GLN A 126 -5.85 11.21 -5.11
CA GLN A 126 -5.52 11.67 -6.47
C GLN A 126 -6.30 10.87 -7.54
N PRO A 127 -7.06 11.51 -8.45
CA PRO A 127 -7.73 10.83 -9.55
C PRO A 127 -6.74 10.29 -10.60
N ARG A 128 -7.24 9.45 -11.52
CA ARG A 128 -6.48 8.60 -12.46
C ARG A 128 -5.57 9.29 -13.50
N GLN A 129 -5.24 10.57 -13.38
CA GLN A 129 -4.26 11.33 -14.20
C GLN A 129 -3.79 12.53 -13.33
N ALA A 130 -2.50 12.78 -13.08
CA ALA A 130 -1.42 12.91 -14.04
C ALA A 130 -0.04 12.55 -13.44
N LEU A 131 0.49 11.37 -13.78
CA LEU A 131 1.94 11.20 -13.94
C LEU A 131 2.32 11.71 -15.34
N GLN A 132 2.08 13.01 -15.57
CA GLN A 132 2.89 13.78 -16.50
C GLN A 132 3.69 14.74 -15.63
N TYR A 133 5.00 14.78 -15.85
CA TYR A 133 5.99 15.70 -15.25
C TYR A 133 6.72 15.24 -13.97
N ALA A 134 7.72 14.38 -14.15
CA ALA A 134 9.03 14.57 -13.52
C ALA A 134 10.22 14.32 -14.47
N HIS A 135 10.01 14.26 -15.79
CA HIS A 135 11.08 14.35 -16.80
C HIS A 135 11.19 15.80 -17.33
N ARG A 136 11.48 16.77 -16.47
CA ARG A 136 11.95 18.09 -16.92
C ARG A 136 12.74 18.83 -15.83
N THR A 137 13.99 18.42 -15.61
CA THR A 137 15.12 19.32 -15.30
C THR A 137 16.46 18.66 -15.66
N GLY A 138 16.53 18.06 -16.86
CA GLY A 138 17.81 17.86 -17.55
C GLY A 138 18.10 19.12 -18.36
N LYS A 139 19.08 19.91 -17.92
CA LYS A 139 19.60 21.09 -18.61
C LYS A 139 19.90 20.76 -20.08
N VAL A 140 19.09 21.24 -21.03
CA VAL A 140 19.57 21.46 -22.40
C VAL A 140 20.31 22.78 -22.38
N GLN A 141 21.63 22.68 -22.26
CA GLN A 141 22.55 23.78 -22.43
C GLN A 141 22.53 24.17 -23.92
N LEU A 142 21.59 25.03 -24.30
CA LEU A 142 21.68 25.78 -25.57
C LEU A 142 22.88 26.71 -25.44
N ARG A 143 24.02 26.27 -25.98
CA ARG A 143 25.18 27.15 -26.20
C ARG A 143 24.73 28.27 -27.12
N ARG A 144 24.63 29.48 -26.54
CA ARG A 144 24.70 30.72 -27.28
C ARG A 144 26.14 30.85 -27.76
N GLY A 145 26.38 30.52 -29.03
CA GLY A 145 27.60 30.87 -29.75
C GLY A 145 27.29 32.10 -30.59
N ASP A 146 27.42 33.27 -29.96
CA ASP A 146 27.74 34.50 -30.68
C ASP A 146 29.27 34.62 -30.73
N GLU A 147 29.75 35.40 -31.70
CA GLU A 147 31.15 35.76 -32.03
C GLU A 147 31.82 34.81 -33.03
N GLN A 148 32.29 35.24 -34.22
CA GLN A 148 32.40 36.56 -34.87
C GLN A 148 32.48 36.30 -36.39
#